data_AF-L9YMN6-F1
#
_entry.id   AF-L9YMN6-F1
#
_cell.length_a   1.000
_cell.length_b   1.000
_cell.length_c   1.000
_cell.angle_alpha   90.00
_cell.angle_beta   90.00
_cell.angle_gamma   90.00
#
_symmetry.space_group_name_H-M   'P 1'
#
loop_
_entity.id
_entity.type
_entity.pdbx_description
1 polymer ?
#
loop_
_entity_poly.entity_id
_entity_poly.type
_entity_poly.pdbx_seq_one_letter_code
_entity_poly.pdbx_strand_id
1 'polypeptide(L)'
;MSNSDRFRKQAIASELEEPVDEARALAEKLGLEPYPVKYWIIDYDEMNELIAYGGFQSRYPHWRWGMQYDKQQKQGQYAGGKAFEIVNNDNPAHAFLQESNTVADQKAVITHVEAHSDFFANNDWFGMFTSRRADEDQVNAAAMLERHARAIDEYMSDPDIDRAEVEKWIDHCLSLEDNIDQHQVFSRRLDVDGPAIEGIDEDLAEKLDELELSDEIKGEVFTEEWVEQLEEEELTGTFPEEPQKDLLAFVREHGKQYDDEAGRGVEMEEWQRDILDMMRAEAYYFAAQKMTKVMNEGWACVDPDTPIFTADGLVSMREVVDNHMTVSDGETSRAVYDSNVIHDHDTVTIETRRGFELTGSNNHRIRLPDGSWSRLDELSVGDEIEVSGGNETWPSTYVDLEWQPPENVTLNDVAEEAGVSVWTVMRYRRVGRARKAEAVENALGEFQGGDRGLVQRDPIAVPDTIDEQFGRFLGLLVGDGHISSAAGHVGFTNGEKRHAEEFAGLVDELFGIDPTAVSYTHL
;
A
#
# COMPACT_ATOMS: atom_id res chain seq x y z
N MET A 1 44.62 -13.82 -15.85
CA MET A 1 44.70 -12.97 -17.06
C MET A 1 46.01 -13.16 -17.80
N SER A 2 45.96 -13.43 -19.11
CA SER A 2 47.15 -13.39 -19.97
C SER A 2 47.54 -11.94 -20.27
N ASN A 3 48.82 -11.66 -20.54
CA ASN A 3 49.26 -10.34 -21.02
C ASN A 3 48.48 -9.91 -22.28
N SER A 4 48.07 -10.86 -23.12
CA SER A 4 47.28 -10.61 -24.34
C SER A 4 45.90 -10.03 -24.05
N ASP A 5 45.21 -10.52 -23.01
CA ASP A 5 43.85 -10.08 -22.67
C ASP A 5 43.89 -8.63 -22.15
N ARG A 6 44.91 -8.31 -21.35
CA ARG A 6 45.12 -6.95 -20.84
C ARG A 6 45.36 -5.95 -21.97
N PHE A 7 46.18 -6.30 -22.97
CA PHE A 7 46.41 -5.42 -24.12
C PHE A 7 45.14 -5.23 -24.96
N ARG A 8 44.31 -6.26 -25.11
CA ARG A 8 43.03 -6.15 -25.82
C ARG A 8 42.06 -5.21 -25.10
N LYS A 9 41.87 -5.39 -23.80
CA LYS A 9 40.99 -4.51 -22.98
C LYS A 9 41.46 -3.06 -23.03
N GLN A 10 42.78 -2.83 -22.96
CA GLN A 10 43.35 -1.49 -23.07
C GLN A 10 43.11 -0.86 -24.45
N ALA A 11 43.23 -1.62 -25.53
CA ALA A 11 42.94 -1.14 -26.88
C ALA A 11 41.47 -0.71 -27.03
N ILE A 12 40.53 -1.52 -26.53
CA ILE A 12 39.09 -1.18 -26.54
C ILE A 12 38.85 0.08 -25.71
N ALA A 13 39.43 0.16 -24.50
CA ALA A 13 39.27 1.33 -23.64
C ALA A 13 39.75 2.63 -24.32
N SER A 14 40.91 2.62 -25.00
CA SER A 14 41.40 3.78 -25.74
C SER A 14 40.51 4.17 -26.92
N GLU A 15 39.82 3.23 -27.56
CA GLU A 15 38.86 3.53 -28.63
C GLU A 15 37.56 4.18 -28.11
N LEU A 16 37.28 4.04 -26.81
CA LEU A 16 36.06 4.54 -26.17
C LEU A 16 36.25 5.87 -25.41
N GLU A 17 37.47 6.41 -25.33
CA GLU A 17 37.73 7.72 -24.69
C GLU A 17 36.90 8.85 -25.31
N GLU A 18 36.91 8.99 -26.64
CA GLU A 18 36.11 9.99 -27.35
C GLU A 18 34.58 9.79 -27.12
N PRO A 19 34.01 8.58 -27.29
CA PRO A 19 32.61 8.31 -26.95
C PRO A 19 32.19 8.68 -25.52
N VAL A 20 33.06 8.44 -24.53
CA VAL A 20 32.80 8.79 -23.13
C VAL A 20 32.70 10.31 -22.97
N ASP A 21 33.67 11.05 -23.50
CA ASP A 21 33.66 12.51 -23.45
C ASP A 21 32.45 13.12 -24.19
N GLU A 22 32.09 12.57 -25.35
CA GLU A 22 30.93 13.01 -26.13
C GLU A 22 29.61 12.73 -25.40
N ALA A 23 29.47 11.57 -24.77
CA ALA A 23 28.28 11.21 -24.01
C ALA A 23 28.09 12.13 -22.80
N ARG A 24 29.18 12.42 -22.06
CA ARG A 24 29.15 13.37 -20.95
C ARG A 24 28.74 14.77 -21.41
N ALA A 25 29.36 15.27 -22.48
CA ALA A 25 29.03 16.58 -23.05
C ALA A 25 27.58 16.64 -23.55
N LEU A 26 27.03 15.53 -24.07
CA LEU A 26 25.64 15.44 -24.47
C LEU A 26 24.69 15.49 -23.26
N ALA A 27 24.99 14.76 -22.19
CA ALA A 27 24.20 14.78 -20.96
C ALA A 27 24.11 16.19 -20.38
N GLU A 28 25.25 16.88 -20.24
CA GLU A 28 25.32 18.26 -19.76
C GLU A 28 24.56 19.24 -20.69
N LYS A 29 24.65 19.04 -22.01
CA LYS A 29 23.90 19.85 -22.98
C LYS A 29 22.39 19.67 -22.85
N LEU A 30 21.93 18.49 -22.45
CA LEU A 30 20.51 18.19 -22.20
C LEU A 30 20.04 18.67 -20.82
N GLY A 31 20.94 19.18 -19.98
CA GLY A 31 20.63 19.68 -18.64
C GLY A 31 20.66 18.60 -17.55
N LEU A 32 21.28 17.45 -17.82
CA LEU A 32 21.51 16.41 -16.82
C LEU A 32 22.77 16.74 -16.01
N GLU A 33 22.79 16.31 -14.75
CA GLU A 33 23.91 16.44 -13.79
C GLU A 33 24.34 15.06 -13.26
N PRO A 34 24.89 14.16 -14.11
CA PRO A 34 25.32 12.83 -13.65
C PRO A 34 26.50 12.87 -12.69
N TYR A 35 26.57 11.92 -11.75
CA TYR A 35 27.82 11.62 -11.03
C TYR A 35 28.97 11.37 -12.00
N PRO A 36 30.23 11.61 -11.60
CA PRO A 36 31.36 11.24 -12.44
C PRO A 36 31.38 9.72 -12.66
N VAL A 37 31.46 9.26 -13.91
CA VAL A 37 31.45 7.83 -14.25
C VAL A 37 32.85 7.33 -14.57
N LYS A 38 33.23 6.18 -14.01
CA LYS A 38 34.43 5.42 -14.36
C LYS A 38 34.06 4.19 -15.18
N TYR A 39 34.54 4.12 -16.41
CA TYR A 39 34.30 3.01 -17.32
C TYR A 39 35.42 1.95 -17.26
N TRP A 40 35.02 0.68 -17.19
CA TRP A 40 35.92 -0.48 -17.12
C TRP A 40 35.56 -1.48 -18.21
N ILE A 41 36.54 -1.98 -18.97
CA ILE A 41 36.30 -3.04 -19.95
C ILE A 41 36.52 -4.39 -19.31
N ILE A 42 35.50 -5.24 -19.36
CA ILE A 42 35.50 -6.58 -18.76
C ILE A 42 35.17 -7.66 -19.78
N ASP A 43 35.67 -8.87 -19.54
CA ASP A 43 35.34 -10.03 -20.36
C ASP A 43 34.03 -10.71 -19.90
N TYR A 44 33.64 -11.78 -20.60
CA TYR A 44 32.40 -12.49 -20.30
C TYR A 44 32.42 -13.17 -18.92
N ASP A 45 33.57 -13.69 -18.49
CA ASP A 45 33.67 -14.40 -17.22
C ASP A 45 33.62 -13.41 -16.05
N GLU A 46 34.39 -12.31 -16.14
CA GLU A 46 34.34 -11.20 -15.18
C GLU A 46 32.95 -10.58 -15.07
N MET A 47 32.20 -10.47 -16.18
CA MET A 47 30.81 -9.99 -16.16
C MET A 47 29.92 -10.92 -15.34
N ASN A 48 30.04 -12.23 -15.52
CA ASN A 48 29.26 -13.18 -14.73
C ASN A 48 29.65 -13.16 -13.24
N GLU A 49 30.95 -13.00 -12.94
CA GLU A 49 31.44 -12.83 -11.56
C GLU A 49 30.84 -11.57 -10.91
N LEU A 50 30.90 -10.42 -11.60
CA LEU A 50 30.34 -9.18 -11.11
C LEU A 50 28.82 -9.26 -10.92
N ILE A 51 28.09 -9.85 -11.86
CA ILE A 51 26.63 -10.05 -11.73
C ILE A 51 26.32 -10.92 -10.51
N ALA A 52 27.07 -12.02 -10.33
CA ALA A 52 26.90 -12.89 -9.18
C ALA A 52 27.19 -12.17 -7.84
N TYR A 53 28.02 -11.13 -7.84
CA TYR A 53 28.34 -10.35 -6.64
C TYR A 53 27.51 -9.06 -6.54
N GLY A 54 26.50 -8.89 -7.41
CA GLY A 54 25.62 -7.72 -7.42
C GLY A 54 26.30 -6.43 -7.89
N GLY A 55 27.31 -6.54 -8.76
CA GLY A 55 28.08 -5.43 -9.32
C GLY A 55 29.40 -5.14 -8.60
N PHE A 56 29.65 -5.75 -7.44
CA PHE A 56 30.79 -5.42 -6.60
C PHE A 56 31.92 -6.45 -6.69
N GLN A 57 33.16 -5.98 -6.56
CA GLN A 57 34.35 -6.82 -6.64
C GLN A 57 34.66 -7.57 -5.34
N SER A 58 34.18 -7.08 -4.21
CA SER A 58 34.44 -7.64 -2.89
C SER A 58 33.12 -7.84 -2.15
N ARG A 59 32.85 -9.09 -1.81
CA ARG A 59 31.71 -9.52 -0.98
C ARG A 59 32.22 -10.50 0.07
N TYR A 60 31.47 -10.65 1.15
CA TYR A 60 31.77 -11.60 2.20
C TYR A 60 31.78 -13.04 1.64
N PRO A 61 32.66 -13.92 2.15
CA PRO A 61 32.74 -15.31 1.68
C PRO A 61 31.46 -16.08 2.04
N HIS A 62 30.70 -16.49 1.02
CA HIS A 62 29.44 -17.20 1.23
C HIS A 62 29.06 -18.05 0.01
N TRP A 63 28.46 -19.21 0.25
CA TRP A 63 28.06 -20.15 -0.80
C TRP A 63 27.02 -19.59 -1.79
N ARG A 64 26.18 -18.63 -1.34
CA ARG A 64 25.14 -17.96 -2.18
C ARG A 64 25.72 -17.43 -3.49
N TRP A 65 26.95 -16.90 -3.46
CA TRP A 65 27.57 -16.29 -4.64
C TRP A 65 27.93 -17.33 -5.69
N GLY A 66 28.39 -18.51 -5.27
CA GLY A 66 28.63 -19.63 -6.17
C GLY A 66 27.34 -20.13 -6.82
N MET A 67 26.25 -20.18 -6.05
CA MET A 67 24.93 -20.54 -6.59
C MET A 67 24.40 -19.48 -7.57
N GLN A 68 24.56 -18.19 -7.27
CA GLN A 68 24.18 -17.11 -8.18
C GLN A 68 25.01 -17.13 -9.47
N TYR A 69 26.32 -17.39 -9.38
CA TYR A 69 27.19 -17.54 -10.54
C TYR A 69 26.75 -18.71 -11.44
N ASP A 70 26.50 -19.89 -10.86
CA ASP A 70 26.02 -21.06 -11.62
C ASP A 70 24.68 -20.78 -12.31
N LYS A 71 23.74 -20.12 -11.61
CA LYS A 71 22.45 -19.71 -12.19
C LYS A 71 22.63 -18.73 -13.35
N GLN A 72 23.47 -17.71 -13.18
CA GLN A 72 23.74 -16.68 -14.19
C GLN A 72 24.42 -17.27 -15.43
N GLN A 73 25.44 -18.10 -15.23
CA GLN A 73 26.15 -18.77 -16.32
C GLN A 73 25.21 -19.64 -17.16
N LYS A 74 24.31 -20.40 -16.50
CA LYS A 74 23.29 -21.22 -17.17
C LYS A 74 22.26 -20.37 -17.91
N GLN A 75 21.82 -19.25 -17.36
CA GLN A 75 20.92 -18.33 -18.07
C GLN A 75 21.55 -17.80 -19.36
N GLY A 76 22.81 -17.37 -19.33
CA GLY A 76 23.53 -16.95 -20.54
C GLY A 76 23.65 -18.07 -21.58
N GLN A 77 23.93 -19.30 -21.13
CA GLN A 77 24.13 -20.45 -22.01
C GLN A 77 22.83 -20.99 -22.65
N TYR A 78 21.70 -20.95 -21.93
CA TYR A 78 20.47 -21.62 -22.34
C TYR A 78 19.29 -20.70 -22.64
N ALA A 79 19.26 -19.47 -22.10
CA ALA A 79 18.13 -18.54 -22.21
C ALA A 79 18.40 -17.31 -23.10
N GLY A 80 19.63 -17.12 -23.59
CA GLY A 80 19.94 -16.15 -24.65
C GLY A 80 20.03 -14.68 -24.24
N GLY A 81 20.25 -14.37 -22.95
CA GLY A 81 20.48 -13.00 -22.48
C GLY A 81 21.95 -12.57 -22.59
N LYS A 82 22.21 -11.41 -23.20
CA LYS A 82 23.54 -10.76 -23.18
C LYS A 82 23.50 -9.58 -22.21
N ALA A 83 24.36 -9.59 -21.19
CA ALA A 83 24.61 -8.42 -20.36
C ALA A 83 25.58 -7.48 -21.09
N PHE A 84 25.12 -6.28 -21.39
CA PHE A 84 25.92 -5.25 -22.08
C PHE A 84 26.78 -4.47 -21.08
N GLU A 85 26.24 -4.22 -19.89
CA GLU A 85 26.88 -3.49 -18.80
C GLU A 85 26.38 -3.92 -17.42
N ILE A 86 27.14 -3.53 -16.40
CA ILE A 86 26.69 -3.44 -15.01
C ILE A 86 27.20 -2.12 -14.42
N VAL A 87 26.36 -1.42 -13.66
CA VAL A 87 26.67 -0.10 -13.10
C VAL A 87 26.52 -0.15 -11.58
N ASN A 88 27.57 0.27 -10.87
CA ASN A 88 27.52 0.52 -9.45
C ASN A 88 27.22 2.00 -9.23
N ASN A 89 26.09 2.26 -8.57
CA ASN A 89 25.56 3.60 -8.31
C ASN A 89 26.26 4.24 -7.10
N ASP A 90 27.56 4.50 -7.23
CA ASP A 90 28.38 5.24 -6.27
C ASP A 90 28.67 6.67 -6.77
N ASN A 91 29.30 7.50 -5.93
CA ASN A 91 29.87 8.78 -6.34
C ASN A 91 31.40 8.74 -6.12
N PRO A 92 32.23 8.48 -7.16
CA PRO A 92 31.87 8.33 -8.58
C PRO A 92 31.20 6.99 -8.91
N ALA A 93 30.39 6.95 -9.97
CA ALA A 93 29.75 5.74 -10.47
C ALA A 93 30.77 4.85 -11.19
N HIS A 94 30.59 3.53 -11.14
CA HIS A 94 31.47 2.58 -11.81
C HIS A 94 30.67 1.74 -12.81
N ALA A 95 30.98 1.89 -14.10
CA ALA A 95 30.31 1.17 -15.18
C ALA A 95 31.26 0.14 -15.81
N PHE A 96 30.87 -1.12 -15.81
CA PHE A 96 31.66 -2.20 -16.39
C PHE A 96 31.02 -2.62 -17.71
N LEU A 97 31.74 -2.40 -18.81
CA LEU A 97 31.31 -2.63 -20.18
C LEU A 97 31.86 -3.95 -20.72
N GLN A 98 31.00 -4.73 -21.36
CA GLN A 98 31.38 -6.03 -21.88
C GLN A 98 32.20 -5.90 -23.19
N GLU A 99 33.35 -6.57 -23.28
CA GLU A 99 34.32 -6.40 -24.38
C GLU A 99 33.83 -6.84 -25.78
N SER A 100 32.79 -7.70 -25.85
CA SER A 100 32.19 -8.19 -27.09
C SER A 100 31.05 -7.32 -27.61
N ASN A 101 30.76 -6.20 -26.95
CA ASN A 101 29.86 -5.18 -27.46
C ASN A 101 30.43 -4.57 -28.74
N THR A 102 29.56 -4.36 -29.74
CA THR A 102 29.99 -3.60 -30.92
C THR A 102 30.21 -2.13 -30.54
N VAL A 103 30.95 -1.37 -31.36
CA VAL A 103 31.15 0.06 -31.10
C VAL A 103 29.83 0.82 -30.99
N ALA A 104 28.81 0.44 -31.78
CA ALA A 104 27.48 1.02 -31.69
C ALA A 104 26.82 0.71 -30.33
N ASP A 105 26.91 -0.54 -29.86
CA ASP A 105 26.40 -0.93 -28.55
C ASP A 105 27.13 -0.18 -27.44
N GLN A 106 28.47 -0.08 -27.49
CA GLN A 106 29.24 0.65 -26.48
C GLN A 106 28.82 2.12 -26.41
N LYS A 107 28.62 2.78 -27.56
CA LYS A 107 28.14 4.17 -27.57
C LYS A 107 26.74 4.31 -26.95
N ALA A 108 25.82 3.41 -27.28
CA ALA A 108 24.48 3.42 -26.72
C ALA A 108 24.50 3.19 -25.20
N VAL A 109 25.28 2.21 -24.75
CA VAL A 109 25.46 1.87 -23.33
C VAL A 109 26.13 3.01 -22.56
N ILE A 110 27.22 3.59 -23.06
CA ILE A 110 27.89 4.72 -22.41
C ILE A 110 26.92 5.89 -22.23
N THR A 111 26.14 6.21 -23.27
CA THR A 111 25.11 7.26 -23.21
C THR A 111 24.00 6.92 -22.21
N HIS A 112 23.55 5.66 -22.19
CA HIS A 112 22.58 5.16 -21.21
C HIS A 112 23.11 5.30 -19.78
N VAL A 113 24.37 4.95 -19.54
CA VAL A 113 25.03 5.01 -18.24
C VAL A 113 25.10 6.45 -17.71
N GLU A 114 25.38 7.45 -18.55
CA GLU A 114 25.35 8.86 -18.13
C GLU A 114 23.94 9.26 -17.65
N ALA A 115 22.89 8.92 -18.42
CA ALA A 115 21.51 9.20 -17.99
C ALA A 115 21.11 8.40 -16.75
N HIS A 116 21.56 7.15 -16.63
CA HIS A 116 21.36 6.31 -15.45
C HIS A 116 22.03 6.93 -14.21
N SER A 117 23.27 7.40 -14.37
CA SER A 117 24.01 8.04 -13.29
C SER A 117 23.39 9.35 -12.83
N ASP A 118 22.80 10.12 -13.75
CA ASP A 118 22.01 11.32 -13.43
C ASP A 118 20.73 10.97 -12.65
N PHE A 119 20.01 9.94 -13.10
CA PHE A 119 18.82 9.46 -12.40
C PHE A 119 19.14 9.14 -10.94
N PHE A 120 20.19 8.36 -10.67
CA PHE A 120 20.59 8.04 -9.29
C PHE A 120 21.19 9.22 -8.52
N ALA A 121 21.78 10.21 -9.20
CA ALA A 121 22.25 11.43 -8.56
C ALA A 121 21.11 12.31 -8.04
N ASN A 122 19.97 12.30 -8.73
CA ASN A 122 18.82 13.15 -8.41
C ASN A 122 17.63 12.37 -7.82
N ASN A 123 17.80 11.09 -7.48
CA ASN A 123 16.73 10.28 -6.92
C ASN A 123 16.68 10.44 -5.39
N ASP A 124 15.63 11.09 -4.88
CA ASP A 124 15.45 11.34 -3.45
C ASP A 124 15.42 10.04 -2.62
N TRP A 125 14.75 8.99 -3.11
CA TRP A 125 14.69 7.68 -2.43
C TRP A 125 16.05 7.01 -2.34
N PHE A 126 16.89 7.13 -3.37
CA PHE A 126 18.26 6.66 -3.33
C PHE A 126 19.12 7.51 -2.38
N GLY A 127 18.91 8.84 -2.39
CA GLY A 127 19.54 9.77 -1.45
C GLY A 127 19.15 9.52 0.02
N MET A 128 17.99 8.92 0.30
CA MET A 128 17.62 8.56 1.68
C MET A 128 18.64 7.62 2.33
N PHE A 129 19.27 6.71 1.57
CA PHE A 129 20.32 5.84 2.08
C PHE A 129 21.57 6.62 2.57
N THR A 130 21.84 7.78 1.99
CA THR A 130 23.00 8.61 2.33
C THR A 130 22.68 9.75 3.31
N SER A 131 21.41 10.14 3.42
CA SER A 131 20.89 11.34 4.12
C SER A 131 21.19 11.51 5.62
N ARG A 132 21.98 10.63 6.25
CA ARG A 132 22.46 10.76 7.65
C ARG A 132 23.88 10.25 7.89
N ARG A 133 24.66 9.96 6.84
CA ARG A 133 26.07 9.57 6.99
C ARG A 133 26.93 10.83 7.09
N ALA A 134 28.01 10.78 7.88
CA ALA A 134 28.94 11.90 8.07
C ALA A 134 29.57 12.43 6.76
N ASP A 135 29.52 11.63 5.69
CA ASP A 135 29.84 12.00 4.31
C ASP A 135 28.54 12.14 3.50
N GLU A 136 27.73 13.17 3.79
CA GLU A 136 26.43 13.43 3.14
C GLU A 136 26.53 13.53 1.60
N ASP A 137 27.73 13.84 1.08
CA ASP A 137 27.99 14.07 -0.34
C ASP A 137 28.50 12.83 -1.13
N GLN A 138 28.74 11.68 -0.48
CA GLN A 138 29.36 10.52 -1.15
C GLN A 138 28.69 9.18 -0.83
N VAL A 139 27.92 8.66 -1.78
CA VAL A 139 27.53 7.23 -1.80
C VAL A 139 28.78 6.41 -2.12
N ASN A 140 29.23 5.58 -1.18
CA ASN A 140 30.37 4.68 -1.37
C ASN A 140 30.04 3.28 -0.84
N ALA A 141 29.13 2.61 -1.56
CA ALA A 141 28.72 1.25 -1.30
C ALA A 141 29.88 0.26 -1.51
N ALA A 142 30.76 0.50 -2.47
CA ALA A 142 31.95 -0.33 -2.67
C ALA A 142 32.81 -0.43 -1.40
N ALA A 143 33.15 0.70 -0.78
CA ALA A 143 33.93 0.71 0.46
C ALA A 143 33.16 0.16 1.66
N MET A 144 31.83 0.36 1.70
CA MET A 144 30.99 -0.25 2.74
C MET A 144 31.02 -1.79 2.65
N LEU A 145 30.73 -2.34 1.46
CA LEU A 145 30.72 -3.78 1.21
C LEU A 145 32.10 -4.41 1.43
N GLU A 146 33.17 -3.73 1.04
CA GLU A 146 34.53 -4.20 1.31
C GLU A 146 34.83 -4.26 2.82
N ARG A 147 34.36 -3.26 3.60
CA ARG A 147 34.49 -3.27 5.07
C ARG A 147 33.69 -4.41 5.69
N HIS A 148 32.45 -4.64 5.24
CA HIS A 148 31.64 -5.75 5.72
C HIS A 148 32.29 -7.10 5.40
N ALA A 149 32.77 -7.27 4.16
CA ALA A 149 33.46 -8.49 3.73
C ALA A 149 34.68 -8.79 4.59
N ARG A 150 35.49 -7.77 4.91
CA ARG A 150 36.66 -7.92 5.79
C ARG A 150 36.26 -8.29 7.22
N ALA A 151 35.26 -7.62 7.80
CA ALA A 151 34.81 -7.92 9.15
C ALA A 151 34.25 -9.35 9.26
N ILE A 152 33.47 -9.79 8.27
CA ILE A 152 32.96 -11.17 8.24
C ILE A 152 34.09 -12.19 8.08
N ASP A 153 35.09 -11.90 7.23
CA ASP A 153 36.27 -12.76 7.08
C ASP A 153 37.09 -12.85 8.37
N GLU A 154 37.17 -11.76 9.14
CA GLU A 154 37.79 -11.73 10.47
C GLU A 154 37.04 -12.64 11.45
N TYR A 155 35.71 -12.56 11.54
CA TYR A 155 34.92 -13.48 12.39
C TYR A 155 35.02 -14.95 11.94
N MET A 156 35.00 -15.22 10.62
CA MET A 156 35.16 -16.58 10.09
C MET A 156 36.56 -17.17 10.30
N SER A 157 37.56 -16.32 10.53
CA SER A 157 38.95 -16.72 10.77
C SER A 157 39.30 -16.77 12.26
N ASP A 158 38.40 -16.31 13.13
CA ASP A 158 38.58 -16.35 14.58
C ASP A 158 38.50 -17.79 15.07
N PRO A 159 39.51 -18.31 15.79
CA PRO A 159 39.48 -19.68 16.32
C PRO A 159 38.40 -19.91 17.40
N ASP A 160 37.88 -18.85 18.01
CA ASP A 160 36.85 -18.93 19.05
C ASP A 160 35.42 -18.93 18.46
N ILE A 161 35.26 -18.65 17.16
CA ILE A 161 33.98 -18.63 16.46
C ILE A 161 33.95 -19.76 15.42
N ASP A 162 32.94 -20.63 15.48
CA ASP A 162 32.78 -21.63 14.42
C ASP A 162 32.32 -20.96 13.12
N ARG A 163 33.14 -21.08 12.08
CA ARG A 163 32.83 -20.62 10.73
C ARG A 163 31.47 -21.12 10.24
N ALA A 164 31.07 -22.35 10.58
CA ALA A 164 29.78 -22.90 10.16
C ALA A 164 28.60 -22.14 10.80
N GLU A 165 28.74 -21.68 12.04
CA GLU A 165 27.72 -20.87 12.71
C GLU A 165 27.65 -19.45 12.14
N VAL A 166 28.79 -18.87 11.74
CA VAL A 166 28.79 -17.59 11.01
C VAL A 166 28.03 -17.70 9.68
N GLU A 167 28.30 -18.74 8.90
CA GLU A 167 27.65 -18.96 7.60
C GLU A 167 26.14 -19.19 7.76
N LYS A 168 25.74 -20.00 8.74
CA LYS A 168 24.33 -20.25 9.10
C LYS A 168 23.62 -18.99 9.60
N TRP A 169 24.29 -18.15 10.39
CA TRP A 169 23.74 -16.89 10.86
C TRP A 169 23.50 -15.92 9.70
N ILE A 170 24.44 -15.85 8.75
CA ILE A 170 24.25 -15.09 7.51
C ILE A 170 23.02 -15.62 6.76
N ASP A 171 22.87 -16.93 6.57
CA ASP A 171 21.69 -17.53 5.92
C ASP A 171 20.37 -17.12 6.61
N HIS A 172 20.32 -17.09 7.95
CA HIS A 172 19.16 -16.60 8.69
C HIS A 172 18.88 -15.12 8.40
N CYS A 173 19.90 -14.26 8.48
CA CYS A 173 19.75 -12.84 8.17
C CYS A 173 19.24 -12.63 6.74
N LEU A 174 19.78 -13.38 5.79
CA LEU A 174 19.41 -13.28 4.37
C LEU A 174 17.98 -13.72 4.09
N SER A 175 17.41 -14.63 4.90
CA SER A 175 15.98 -14.96 4.79
C SER A 175 15.06 -13.77 5.09
N LEU A 176 15.56 -12.78 5.81
CA LEU A 176 14.86 -11.57 6.19
C LEU A 176 15.26 -10.34 5.35
N GLU A 177 16.20 -10.46 4.38
CA GLU A 177 16.82 -9.32 3.69
C GLU A 177 15.82 -8.40 2.97
N ASP A 178 14.70 -8.93 2.50
CA ASP A 178 13.65 -8.19 1.80
C ASP A 178 12.54 -7.67 2.73
N ASN A 179 12.62 -7.93 4.04
CA ASN A 179 11.65 -7.47 5.05
C ASN A 179 12.21 -6.27 5.82
N ILE A 180 12.60 -5.24 5.07
CA ILE A 180 13.03 -3.94 5.61
C ILE A 180 12.00 -2.86 5.29
N ASP A 181 11.98 -1.78 6.07
CA ASP A 181 11.16 -0.62 5.71
C ASP A 181 11.89 0.24 4.68
N GLN A 182 11.68 -0.10 3.41
CA GLN A 182 12.26 0.60 2.25
C GLN A 182 11.79 2.05 2.11
N HIS A 183 10.77 2.47 2.86
CA HIS A 183 10.24 3.84 2.82
C HIS A 183 10.81 4.75 3.91
N GLN A 184 11.71 4.24 4.76
CA GLN A 184 12.37 5.00 5.80
C GLN A 184 13.84 5.27 5.48
N VAL A 185 14.34 6.39 6.01
CA VAL A 185 15.77 6.70 6.00
C VAL A 185 16.51 5.64 6.81
N PHE A 186 17.55 5.06 6.21
CA PHE A 186 18.38 4.09 6.92
C PHE A 186 18.98 4.70 8.20
N SER A 187 18.64 4.12 9.35
CA SER A 187 19.21 4.43 10.65
C SER A 187 19.85 3.18 11.23
N ARG A 188 21.03 3.27 11.86
CA ARG A 188 21.67 2.09 12.46
C ARG A 188 20.88 1.50 13.63
N ARG A 189 20.01 2.29 14.26
CA ARG A 189 19.08 1.89 15.32
C ARG A 189 17.66 2.31 14.94
N LEU A 190 16.67 1.55 15.37
CA LEU A 190 15.29 2.04 15.34
C LEU A 190 15.18 3.17 16.36
N ASP A 191 14.64 4.31 15.95
CA ASP A 191 14.13 5.30 16.91
C ASP A 191 12.78 4.78 17.38
N VAL A 192 12.80 3.90 18.40
CA VAL A 192 11.57 3.39 19.00
C VAL A 192 11.09 4.43 20.01
N ASP A 193 10.06 5.20 19.68
CA ASP A 193 9.27 5.94 20.68
C ASP A 193 8.42 4.92 21.45
N GLY A 194 9.05 4.19 22.36
CA GLY A 194 8.43 3.20 23.23
C GLY A 194 9.37 2.89 24.41
N PRO A 195 8.86 2.48 25.58
CA PRO A 195 9.71 2.18 26.72
C PRO A 195 10.69 1.07 26.33
N ALA A 196 11.99 1.40 26.33
CA ALA A 196 13.05 0.43 26.18
C ALA A 196 12.83 -0.70 27.19
N ILE A 197 12.80 -1.94 26.72
CA ILE A 197 12.81 -3.12 27.58
C ILE A 197 14.26 -3.27 28.10
N GLU A 198 14.73 -2.29 28.86
CA GLU A 198 15.89 -2.47 29.74
C GLU A 198 15.36 -3.14 31.01
N GLY A 199 15.60 -4.44 31.15
CA GLY A 199 15.70 -5.06 32.47
C GLY A 199 14.61 -6.03 32.93
N ILE A 200 13.78 -6.64 32.08
CA ILE A 200 12.81 -7.64 32.59
C ILE A 200 13.49 -8.95 33.02
N ASP A 201 14.55 -9.38 32.31
CA ASP A 201 15.19 -10.68 32.57
C ASP A 201 16.18 -10.65 33.76
N GLU A 202 16.98 -9.59 33.89
CA GLU A 202 17.91 -9.42 35.02
C GLU A 202 17.16 -9.17 36.34
N ASP A 203 16.07 -8.40 36.30
CA ASP A 203 15.31 -7.99 37.48
C ASP A 203 14.43 -9.13 38.03
N LEU A 204 14.06 -10.12 37.20
CA LEU A 204 13.37 -11.34 37.65
C LEU A 204 14.34 -12.36 38.28
N ALA A 205 15.55 -12.51 37.71
CA ALA A 205 16.58 -13.38 38.25
C ALA A 205 17.18 -12.83 39.57
N GLU A 206 17.45 -11.52 39.65
CA GLU A 206 17.90 -10.86 40.90
C GLU A 206 16.81 -10.87 41.98
N LYS A 207 15.53 -10.63 41.65
CA LYS A 207 14.43 -10.72 42.63
C LYS A 207 14.22 -12.14 43.16
N LEU A 208 14.52 -13.17 42.38
CA LEU A 208 14.44 -14.57 42.83
C LEU A 208 15.58 -14.95 43.79
N ASP A 209 16.76 -14.35 43.61
CA ASP A 209 17.92 -14.55 44.48
C ASP A 209 17.84 -13.71 45.77
N GLU A 210 17.19 -12.55 45.77
CA GLU A 210 16.96 -11.72 46.96
C GLU A 210 15.95 -12.30 47.97
N LEU A 211 15.11 -13.26 47.57
CA LEU A 211 14.01 -13.76 48.41
C LEU A 211 14.40 -14.84 49.43
N GLU A 212 15.66 -15.31 49.49
CA GLU A 212 16.19 -16.32 50.43
C GLU A 212 15.22 -17.52 50.70
N LEU A 213 14.46 -17.95 49.71
CA LEU A 213 13.47 -19.03 49.86
C LEU A 213 14.16 -20.40 49.85
N SER A 214 13.85 -21.24 50.84
CA SER A 214 14.37 -22.60 50.95
C SER A 214 13.91 -23.48 49.78
N ASP A 215 14.77 -24.41 49.35
CA ASP A 215 14.55 -25.34 48.21
C ASP A 215 13.22 -26.12 48.27
N GLU A 216 12.62 -26.26 49.45
CA GLU A 216 11.33 -26.95 49.65
C GLU A 216 10.11 -26.11 49.21
N ILE A 217 10.22 -24.77 49.13
CA ILE A 217 9.14 -23.86 48.69
C ILE A 217 9.21 -23.59 47.18
N LYS A 218 10.41 -23.64 46.58
CA LYS A 218 10.59 -23.50 45.11
C LYS A 218 9.87 -24.60 44.31
N GLY A 219 9.58 -25.75 44.91
CA GLY A 219 8.84 -26.84 44.26
C GLY A 219 7.31 -26.73 44.28
N GLU A 220 6.72 -25.88 45.13
CA GLU A 220 5.24 -25.77 45.25
C GLU A 220 4.65 -24.51 44.59
N VAL A 221 5.46 -23.50 44.28
CA VAL A 221 4.98 -22.20 43.74
C VAL A 221 5.37 -22.02 42.25
N PHE A 222 6.37 -22.75 41.76
CA PHE A 222 6.85 -22.71 40.37
C PHE A 222 6.47 -24.00 39.63
N THR A 223 5.18 -24.30 39.54
CA THR A 223 4.67 -25.40 38.69
C THR A 223 4.77 -25.03 37.20
N GLU A 224 4.79 -26.03 36.31
CA GLU A 224 4.72 -25.82 34.84
C GLU A 224 3.57 -24.86 34.45
N GLU A 225 2.43 -24.92 35.17
CA GLU A 225 1.29 -23.99 35.01
C GLU A 225 1.62 -22.50 35.27
N TRP A 226 2.60 -22.16 36.13
CA TRP A 226 2.97 -20.76 36.40
C TRP A 226 3.87 -20.19 35.31
N VAL A 227 4.72 -21.04 34.72
CA VAL A 227 5.53 -20.69 33.54
C VAL A 227 4.63 -20.56 32.30
N GLU A 228 3.66 -21.46 32.12
CA GLU A 228 2.65 -21.37 31.06
C GLU A 228 1.77 -20.11 31.21
N GLN A 229 1.46 -19.66 32.43
CA GLN A 229 0.71 -18.41 32.66
C GLN A 229 1.48 -17.14 32.33
N LEU A 230 2.80 -17.12 32.58
CA LEU A 230 3.67 -16.00 32.17
C LEU A 230 3.87 -15.98 30.65
N GLU A 231 4.02 -17.14 30.02
CA GLU A 231 4.02 -17.25 28.55
C GLU A 231 2.66 -16.82 27.96
N GLU A 232 1.53 -17.18 28.57
CA GLU A 232 0.19 -16.72 28.14
C GLU A 232 -0.02 -15.21 28.34
N GLU A 233 0.47 -14.61 29.44
CA GLU A 233 0.39 -13.16 29.67
C GLU A 233 1.33 -12.36 28.75
N GLU A 234 2.51 -12.89 28.39
CA GLU A 234 3.40 -12.28 27.39
C GLU A 234 2.89 -12.49 25.94
N LEU A 235 2.23 -13.61 25.63
CA LEU A 235 1.60 -13.87 24.34
C LEU A 235 0.31 -13.07 24.11
N THR A 236 -0.34 -12.58 25.18
CA THR A 236 -1.57 -11.78 25.09
C THR A 236 -1.31 -10.27 24.96
N GLY A 237 -0.08 -9.81 25.17
CA GLY A 237 0.37 -8.50 24.72
C GLY A 237 0.66 -8.53 23.22
N THR A 238 0.03 -7.67 22.43
CA THR A 238 0.51 -7.38 21.06
C THR A 238 1.87 -6.71 21.15
N PHE A 239 2.94 -7.50 21.20
CA PHE A 239 4.32 -7.02 21.10
C PHE A 239 4.86 -7.30 19.70
N PRO A 240 5.35 -6.29 18.97
CA PRO A 240 5.32 -4.86 19.30
C PRO A 240 3.90 -4.27 19.26
N GLU A 241 3.65 -3.16 19.98
CA GLU A 241 2.35 -2.47 19.99
C GLU A 241 1.86 -2.13 18.58
N GLU A 242 2.81 -1.77 17.70
CA GLU A 242 2.59 -1.59 16.27
C GLU A 242 3.50 -2.52 15.45
N PRO A 243 2.95 -3.22 14.43
CA PRO A 243 3.75 -4.07 13.55
C PRO A 243 4.91 -3.34 12.89
N GLN A 244 6.13 -3.84 13.08
CA GLN A 244 7.34 -3.27 12.49
C GLN A 244 7.63 -3.94 11.15
N LYS A 245 7.81 -3.14 10.09
CA LYS A 245 8.16 -3.65 8.75
C LYS A 245 9.62 -4.08 8.66
N ASP A 246 10.52 -3.41 9.39
CA ASP A 246 11.95 -3.74 9.40
C ASP A 246 12.29 -4.84 10.39
N LEU A 247 12.18 -6.08 9.92
CA LEU A 247 12.40 -7.27 10.74
C LEU A 247 13.87 -7.42 11.15
N LEU A 248 14.82 -7.00 10.31
CA LEU A 248 16.24 -7.06 10.66
C LEU A 248 16.55 -6.11 11.83
N ALA A 249 15.98 -4.91 11.82
CA ALA A 249 16.14 -3.98 12.92
C ALA A 249 15.42 -4.46 14.20
N PHE A 250 14.22 -5.02 14.04
CA PHE A 250 13.45 -5.59 15.14
C PHE A 250 14.21 -6.72 15.84
N VAL A 251 14.75 -7.67 15.06
CA VAL A 251 15.57 -8.78 15.58
C VAL A 251 16.86 -8.26 16.20
N ARG A 252 17.47 -7.21 15.65
CA ARG A 252 18.66 -6.59 16.23
C ARG A 252 18.38 -5.96 17.61
N GLU A 253 17.20 -5.37 17.81
CA GLU A 253 16.83 -4.69 19.06
C GLU A 253 16.33 -5.67 20.13
N HIS A 254 15.47 -6.62 19.73
CA HIS A 254 14.71 -7.45 20.65
C HIS A 254 15.05 -8.94 20.56
N GLY A 255 15.77 -9.36 19.52
CA GLY A 255 16.08 -10.77 19.30
C GLY A 255 17.11 -11.31 20.27
N LYS A 256 16.93 -12.58 20.62
CA LYS A 256 17.87 -13.39 21.41
C LYS A 256 18.33 -14.60 20.59
N GLN A 257 19.55 -15.05 20.81
CA GLN A 257 20.01 -16.34 20.29
C GLN A 257 19.46 -17.46 21.17
N TYR A 258 19.04 -18.57 20.57
CA TYR A 258 18.71 -19.77 21.33
C TYR A 258 19.98 -20.54 21.69
N ASP A 259 20.16 -20.82 22.98
CA ASP A 259 21.25 -21.65 23.49
C ASP A 259 20.71 -23.06 23.82
N ASP A 260 21.18 -24.07 23.09
CA ASP A 260 20.74 -25.46 23.24
C ASP A 260 21.13 -26.07 24.59
N GLU A 261 22.22 -25.60 25.22
CA GLU A 261 22.69 -26.12 26.50
C GLU A 261 21.88 -25.54 27.68
N ALA A 262 21.53 -24.26 27.60
CA ALA A 262 20.72 -23.55 28.58
C ALA A 262 19.22 -23.77 28.35
N GLY A 263 18.80 -24.22 27.16
CA GLY A 263 17.41 -24.47 26.79
C GLY A 263 16.55 -23.21 26.75
N ARG A 264 17.17 -22.03 26.51
CA ARG A 264 16.50 -20.72 26.55
C ARG A 264 17.15 -19.72 25.62
N GLY A 265 16.46 -18.59 25.42
CA GLY A 265 17.05 -17.42 24.76
C GLY A 265 18.13 -16.76 25.62
N VAL A 266 19.26 -16.44 25.00
CA VAL A 266 20.36 -15.67 25.56
C VAL A 266 20.68 -14.48 24.65
N GLU A 267 21.38 -13.49 25.20
CA GLU A 267 21.82 -12.35 24.41
C GLU A 267 22.69 -12.78 23.23
N MET A 268 22.44 -12.19 22.07
CA MET A 268 23.28 -12.42 20.88
C MET A 268 24.71 -11.96 21.13
N GLU A 269 25.66 -12.71 20.59
CA GLU A 269 27.07 -12.35 20.62
C GLU A 269 27.34 -11.09 19.77
N GLU A 270 28.44 -10.40 20.07
CA GLU A 270 28.80 -9.14 19.38
C GLU A 270 28.90 -9.33 17.86
N TRP A 271 29.53 -10.41 17.40
CA TRP A 271 29.68 -10.71 15.98
C TRP A 271 28.34 -10.96 15.27
N GLN A 272 27.33 -11.51 15.96
CA GLN A 272 26.01 -11.75 15.39
C GLN A 272 25.25 -10.45 15.18
N ARG A 273 25.32 -9.55 16.18
CA ARG A 273 24.73 -8.21 16.10
C ARG A 273 25.40 -7.39 15.01
N ASP A 274 26.72 -7.48 14.88
CA ASP A 274 27.48 -6.80 13.84
C ASP A 274 27.13 -7.34 12.44
N ILE A 275 26.97 -8.65 12.25
CA ILE A 275 26.52 -9.22 10.97
C ILE A 275 25.08 -8.77 10.64
N LEU A 276 24.17 -8.70 11.60
CA LEU A 276 22.82 -8.16 11.40
C LEU A 276 22.86 -6.71 10.91
N ASP A 277 23.64 -5.85 11.57
CA ASP A 277 23.84 -4.45 11.18
C ASP A 277 24.37 -4.35 9.74
N MET A 278 25.35 -5.19 9.37
CA MET A 278 25.95 -5.23 8.03
C MET A 278 24.93 -5.68 6.98
N MET A 279 24.22 -6.79 7.20
CA MET A 279 23.22 -7.32 6.26
C MET A 279 22.08 -6.33 6.05
N ARG A 280 21.63 -5.67 7.12
CA ARG A 280 20.60 -4.63 7.04
C ARG A 280 21.08 -3.41 6.24
N ALA A 281 22.30 -2.94 6.47
CA ALA A 281 22.87 -1.84 5.71
C ALA A 281 23.01 -2.17 4.20
N GLU A 282 23.37 -3.41 3.87
CA GLU A 282 23.38 -3.90 2.48
C GLU A 282 21.97 -3.96 1.88
N ALA A 283 20.99 -4.47 2.62
CA ALA A 283 19.60 -4.57 2.19
C ALA A 283 19.03 -3.19 1.80
N TYR A 284 19.24 -2.17 2.64
CA TYR A 284 18.80 -0.80 2.35
C TYR A 284 19.43 -0.21 1.09
N TYR A 285 20.72 -0.46 0.86
CA TYR A 285 21.41 -0.01 -0.37
C TYR A 285 20.79 -0.64 -1.63
N PHE A 286 20.50 -1.94 -1.59
CA PHE A 286 19.94 -2.66 -2.74
C PHE A 286 18.43 -2.41 -2.90
N ALA A 287 17.68 -2.12 -1.83
CA ALA A 287 16.25 -1.86 -1.89
C ALA A 287 15.92 -0.65 -2.75
N ALA A 288 16.63 0.46 -2.61
CA ALA A 288 16.41 1.64 -3.45
C ALA A 288 16.58 1.32 -4.96
N GLN A 289 17.56 0.48 -5.31
CA GLN A 289 17.78 0.05 -6.69
C GLN A 289 16.71 -0.94 -7.19
N LYS A 290 16.19 -1.80 -6.31
CA LYS A 290 15.07 -2.71 -6.64
C LYS A 290 13.79 -1.89 -6.86
N MET A 291 13.50 -0.92 -5.99
CA MET A 291 12.34 -0.04 -6.10
C MET A 291 12.36 0.74 -7.42
N THR A 292 13.50 1.33 -7.81
CA THR A 292 13.58 2.10 -9.06
C THR A 292 13.33 1.24 -10.30
N LYS A 293 13.67 -0.05 -10.28
CA LYS A 293 13.31 -0.96 -11.37
C LYS A 293 11.78 -1.09 -11.51
N VAL A 294 11.07 -1.27 -10.40
CA VAL A 294 9.60 -1.39 -10.40
C VAL A 294 8.94 -0.04 -10.74
N MET A 295 9.42 1.07 -10.17
CA MET A 295 8.90 2.41 -10.51
C MET A 295 9.03 2.74 -12.00
N ASN A 296 10.08 2.22 -12.65
CA ASN A 296 10.34 2.41 -14.07
C ASN A 296 9.57 1.45 -14.99
N GLU A 297 8.82 0.47 -14.45
CA GLU A 297 7.93 -0.38 -15.26
C GLU A 297 6.68 0.36 -15.74
N GLY A 298 6.50 1.63 -15.34
CA GLY A 298 5.49 2.54 -15.86
C GLY A 298 4.10 2.14 -15.40
N TRP A 299 3.52 2.93 -14.50
CA TRP A 299 2.14 2.75 -14.09
C TRP A 299 1.22 2.85 -15.30
N ALA A 300 0.35 1.85 -15.46
CA ALA A 300 -0.76 1.88 -16.39
C ALA A 300 -1.96 2.50 -15.67
N CYS A 301 -2.48 3.61 -16.19
CA CYS A 301 -3.58 4.34 -15.57
C CYS A 301 -4.79 4.39 -16.49
N VAL A 302 -5.99 4.50 -15.91
CA VAL A 302 -7.23 4.85 -16.64
C VAL A 302 -7.57 6.32 -16.38
N ASP A 303 -8.47 6.87 -17.17
CA ASP A 303 -9.02 8.21 -16.95
C ASP A 303 -9.64 8.31 -15.53
N PRO A 304 -9.45 9.43 -14.80
CA PRO A 304 -9.94 9.57 -13.42
C PRO A 304 -11.45 9.39 -13.27
N ASP A 305 -12.24 9.67 -14.31
CA ASP A 305 -13.69 9.53 -14.26
C ASP A 305 -14.16 8.12 -14.69
N THR A 306 -13.21 7.20 -14.95
CA THR A 306 -13.51 5.80 -15.27
C THR A 306 -14.27 5.13 -14.12
N PRO A 307 -15.45 4.53 -14.37
CA PRO A 307 -16.21 3.85 -13.34
C PRO A 307 -15.59 2.49 -13.00
N ILE A 308 -15.27 2.29 -11.72
CA ILE A 308 -14.64 1.09 -11.16
C ILE A 308 -15.63 0.36 -10.26
N PHE A 309 -15.63 -0.96 -10.33
CA PHE A 309 -16.40 -1.80 -9.43
C PHE A 309 -15.73 -1.86 -8.04
N THR A 310 -16.44 -1.40 -7.03
CA THR A 310 -16.02 -1.39 -5.63
C THR A 310 -17.06 -2.05 -4.72
N ALA A 311 -16.73 -2.21 -3.44
CA ALA A 311 -17.69 -2.63 -2.42
C ALA A 311 -18.87 -1.64 -2.25
N ASP A 312 -18.65 -0.35 -2.55
CA ASP A 312 -19.65 0.72 -2.45
C ASP A 312 -20.42 0.93 -3.76
N GLY A 313 -20.23 0.05 -4.75
CA GLY A 313 -20.85 0.13 -6.08
C GLY A 313 -19.89 0.63 -7.16
N LEU A 314 -20.42 1.30 -8.18
CA LEU A 314 -19.63 1.89 -9.26
C LEU A 314 -19.16 3.28 -8.84
N VAL A 315 -17.86 3.41 -8.57
CA VAL A 315 -17.23 4.62 -8.07
C VAL A 315 -16.16 5.06 -9.07
N SER A 316 -15.91 6.38 -9.18
CA SER A 316 -14.88 6.89 -10.09
C SER A 316 -13.48 6.42 -9.68
N MET A 317 -12.58 6.20 -10.64
CA MET A 317 -11.19 5.84 -10.34
C MET A 317 -10.52 6.89 -9.44
N ARG A 318 -10.85 8.17 -9.59
CA ARG A 318 -10.39 9.24 -8.69
C ARG A 318 -10.76 8.96 -7.23
N GLU A 319 -12.02 8.65 -6.95
CA GLU A 319 -12.47 8.36 -5.59
C GLU A 319 -11.85 7.08 -5.03
N VAL A 320 -11.60 6.07 -5.88
CA VAL A 320 -10.86 4.86 -5.49
C VAL A 320 -9.44 5.21 -5.08
N VAL A 321 -8.76 6.07 -5.85
CA VAL A 321 -7.40 6.56 -5.53
C VAL A 321 -7.40 7.38 -4.24
N ASP A 322 -8.38 8.26 -4.05
CA ASP A 322 -8.43 9.15 -2.88
C ASP A 322 -8.72 8.39 -1.56
N ASN A 323 -9.47 7.29 -1.62
CA ASN A 323 -9.97 6.58 -0.44
C ASN A 323 -9.47 5.15 -0.29
N HIS A 324 -8.64 4.66 -1.22
CA HIS A 324 -8.12 3.28 -1.27
C HIS A 324 -9.23 2.23 -1.08
N MET A 325 -10.35 2.45 -1.77
CA MET A 325 -11.53 1.58 -1.71
C MET A 325 -11.19 0.17 -2.19
N THR A 326 -11.86 -0.84 -1.62
CA THR A 326 -11.72 -2.22 -2.11
C THR A 326 -12.34 -2.33 -3.50
N VAL A 327 -11.54 -2.80 -4.46
CA VAL A 327 -11.92 -2.98 -5.87
C VAL A 327 -12.16 -4.46 -6.17
N SER A 328 -12.84 -4.77 -7.27
CA SER A 328 -13.07 -6.15 -7.70
C SER A 328 -12.88 -6.30 -9.21
N ASP A 329 -12.34 -7.45 -9.62
CA ASP A 329 -12.23 -7.84 -11.04
C ASP A 329 -13.46 -8.61 -11.54
N GLY A 330 -14.48 -8.77 -10.68
CA GLY A 330 -15.69 -9.55 -10.96
C GLY A 330 -15.64 -10.98 -10.44
N GLU A 331 -14.46 -11.51 -10.09
CA GLU A 331 -14.27 -12.82 -9.47
C GLU A 331 -13.79 -12.70 -8.02
N THR A 332 -12.90 -11.74 -7.76
CA THR A 332 -12.28 -11.52 -6.45
C THR A 332 -12.18 -10.05 -6.11
N SER A 333 -12.46 -9.72 -4.85
CA SER A 333 -12.22 -8.39 -4.29
C SER A 333 -10.80 -8.27 -3.74
N ARG A 334 -10.20 -7.08 -3.86
CA ARG A 334 -8.87 -6.75 -3.36
C ARG A 334 -8.83 -5.34 -2.78
N ALA A 335 -8.13 -5.20 -1.65
CA ALA A 335 -7.80 -3.90 -1.09
C ALA A 335 -6.76 -3.20 -1.97
N VAL A 336 -6.97 -1.90 -2.21
CA VAL A 336 -5.97 -1.04 -2.86
C VAL A 336 -4.85 -0.75 -1.84
N TYR A 337 -3.62 -1.08 -2.19
CA TYR A 337 -2.45 -0.90 -1.32
C TYR A 337 -1.54 0.25 -1.79
N ASP A 338 -1.69 0.70 -3.04
CA ASP A 338 -0.93 1.78 -3.64
C ASP A 338 -1.72 2.40 -4.80
N SER A 339 -1.40 3.63 -5.16
CA SER A 339 -2.10 4.41 -6.17
C SER A 339 -1.17 5.42 -6.85
N ASN A 340 -1.32 5.61 -8.16
CA ASN A 340 -0.50 6.54 -8.93
C ASN A 340 -1.36 7.42 -9.86
N VAL A 341 -1.03 8.71 -9.91
CA VAL A 341 -1.67 9.70 -10.79
C VAL A 341 -0.59 10.29 -11.70
N ILE A 342 -0.80 10.18 -13.02
CA ILE A 342 0.09 10.78 -14.03
C ILE A 342 -0.60 12.01 -14.61
N HIS A 343 -0.04 13.18 -14.32
CA HIS A 343 -0.54 14.44 -14.87
C HIS A 343 -0.03 14.65 -16.31
N ASP A 344 -0.85 15.30 -17.14
CA ASP A 344 -0.49 15.71 -18.51
C ASP A 344 0.07 14.58 -19.41
N HIS A 345 -0.47 13.36 -19.26
CA HIS A 345 -0.06 12.20 -20.05
C HIS A 345 -0.95 11.97 -21.27
N ASP A 346 -0.35 11.50 -22.35
CA ASP A 346 -1.11 11.14 -23.57
C ASP A 346 -2.00 9.91 -23.30
N THR A 347 -3.28 10.04 -23.66
CA THR A 347 -4.29 8.98 -23.48
C THR A 347 -4.73 8.36 -24.79
N VAL A 348 -5.14 7.10 -24.73
CA VAL A 348 -5.81 6.37 -25.80
C VAL A 348 -7.23 6.06 -25.36
N THR A 349 -8.20 6.39 -26.22
CA THR A 349 -9.61 6.04 -26.02
C THR A 349 -10.00 4.96 -27.01
N ILE A 350 -10.59 3.87 -26.52
CA ILE A 350 -11.20 2.83 -27.33
C ILE A 350 -12.70 2.84 -27.17
N GLU A 351 -13.43 2.61 -28.27
CA GLU A 351 -14.88 2.46 -28.28
C GLU A 351 -15.23 1.14 -28.97
N THR A 352 -15.97 0.28 -28.28
CA THR A 352 -16.49 -0.95 -28.85
C THR A 352 -17.70 -0.68 -29.73
N ARG A 353 -18.01 -1.58 -30.66
CA ARG A 353 -19.25 -1.50 -31.46
C ARG A 353 -20.55 -1.48 -30.61
N ARG A 354 -20.49 -1.92 -29.35
CA ARG A 354 -21.62 -1.92 -28.41
C ARG A 354 -21.74 -0.60 -27.63
N GLY A 355 -20.84 0.35 -27.83
CA GLY A 355 -20.83 1.65 -27.16
C GLY A 355 -20.14 1.65 -25.80
N PHE A 356 -19.39 0.60 -25.45
CA PHE A 356 -18.49 0.66 -24.29
C PHE A 356 -17.24 1.44 -24.64
N GLU A 357 -16.89 2.40 -23.79
CA GLU A 357 -15.72 3.26 -23.93
C GLU A 357 -14.76 3.04 -22.76
N LEU A 358 -13.46 3.05 -23.05
CA LEU A 358 -12.41 3.09 -22.04
C LEU A 358 -11.32 4.06 -22.51
N THR A 359 -10.93 4.96 -21.62
CA THR A 359 -9.82 5.89 -21.83
C THR A 359 -8.73 5.60 -20.80
N GLY A 360 -7.49 5.50 -21.25
CA GLY A 360 -6.35 5.26 -20.36
C GLY A 360 -5.02 5.65 -20.98
N SER A 361 -3.94 5.43 -20.25
CA SER A 361 -2.58 5.66 -20.74
C SER A 361 -2.25 4.72 -21.91
N ASN A 362 -1.29 5.11 -22.74
CA ASN A 362 -0.81 4.29 -23.86
C ASN A 362 -0.38 2.86 -23.45
N ASN A 363 0.22 2.70 -22.26
CA ASN A 363 0.62 1.41 -21.70
C ASN A 363 -0.49 0.68 -20.92
N HIS A 364 -1.70 1.25 -20.81
CA HIS A 364 -2.82 0.56 -20.17
C HIS A 364 -3.15 -0.71 -20.93
N ARG A 365 -3.35 -1.81 -20.21
CA ARG A 365 -3.54 -3.14 -20.81
C ARG A 365 -4.98 -3.60 -20.71
N ILE A 366 -5.49 -4.12 -21.81
CA ILE A 366 -6.78 -4.80 -21.87
C ILE A 366 -6.58 -6.27 -22.21
N ARG A 367 -7.53 -7.09 -21.76
CA ARG A 367 -7.52 -8.53 -21.99
C ARG A 367 -8.18 -8.86 -23.34
N LEU A 368 -7.55 -9.76 -24.09
CA LEU A 368 -8.06 -10.28 -25.35
C LEU A 368 -8.84 -11.59 -25.11
N PRO A 369 -9.72 -12.01 -26.04
CA PRO A 369 -10.54 -13.22 -25.86
C PRO A 369 -9.77 -14.53 -25.67
N ASP A 370 -8.48 -14.57 -26.02
CA ASP A 370 -7.59 -15.71 -25.80
C ASP A 370 -6.92 -15.72 -24.42
N GLY A 371 -7.22 -14.73 -23.57
CA GLY A 371 -6.65 -14.54 -22.23
C GLY A 371 -5.32 -13.81 -22.21
N SER A 372 -4.78 -13.41 -23.36
CA SER A 372 -3.58 -12.57 -23.43
C SER A 372 -3.91 -11.09 -23.14
N TRP A 373 -2.87 -10.28 -22.92
CA TRP A 373 -3.00 -8.85 -22.67
C TRP A 373 -2.38 -8.06 -23.81
N SER A 374 -3.02 -6.95 -24.20
CA SER A 374 -2.51 -6.00 -25.19
C SER A 374 -2.63 -4.58 -24.67
N ARG A 375 -1.67 -3.72 -25.02
CA ARG A 375 -1.70 -2.30 -24.64
C ARG A 375 -2.73 -1.55 -25.49
N LEU A 376 -3.30 -0.48 -24.96
CA LEU A 376 -4.25 0.36 -25.70
C LEU A 376 -3.63 0.93 -26.98
N ASP A 377 -2.34 1.29 -26.97
CA ASP A 377 -1.63 1.82 -28.15
C ASP A 377 -1.27 0.77 -29.21
N GLU A 378 -1.45 -0.52 -28.91
CA GLU A 378 -1.21 -1.63 -29.84
C GLU A 378 -2.50 -2.10 -30.53
N LEU A 379 -3.68 -1.67 -30.03
CA LEU A 379 -4.97 -2.06 -30.58
C LEU A 379 -5.29 -1.35 -31.89
N SER A 380 -5.94 -2.08 -32.79
CA SER A 380 -6.43 -1.59 -34.07
C SER A 380 -7.96 -1.72 -34.18
N VAL A 381 -8.56 -0.84 -34.98
CA VAL A 381 -10.01 -0.92 -35.25
C VAL A 381 -10.33 -2.25 -35.92
N GLY A 382 -11.19 -3.03 -35.27
CA GLY A 382 -11.57 -4.38 -35.70
C GLY A 382 -11.04 -5.49 -34.81
N ASP A 383 -10.13 -5.18 -33.89
CA ASP A 383 -9.67 -6.13 -32.88
C ASP A 383 -10.80 -6.47 -31.90
N GLU A 384 -10.80 -7.72 -31.44
CA GLU A 384 -11.74 -8.21 -30.45
C GLU A 384 -11.12 -8.11 -29.06
N ILE A 385 -11.87 -7.58 -28.10
CA ILE A 385 -11.47 -7.48 -26.70
C ILE A 385 -12.40 -8.32 -25.83
N GLU A 386 -11.89 -8.80 -24.70
CA GLU A 386 -12.70 -9.48 -23.70
C GLU A 386 -13.50 -8.45 -22.90
N VAL A 387 -14.81 -8.67 -22.79
CA VAL A 387 -15.69 -7.91 -21.91
C VAL A 387 -16.33 -8.90 -20.95
N SER A 388 -15.89 -8.87 -19.71
CA SER A 388 -16.52 -9.60 -18.60
C SER A 388 -17.56 -8.71 -17.91
N GLY A 389 -18.44 -9.34 -17.14
CA GLY A 389 -19.39 -8.66 -16.28
C GLY A 389 -19.81 -9.58 -15.14
N GLY A 390 -20.59 -9.05 -14.20
CA GLY A 390 -21.16 -9.83 -13.11
C GLY A 390 -20.29 -9.86 -11.86
N ASN A 391 -20.19 -8.73 -11.18
CA ASN A 391 -19.46 -8.68 -9.91
C ASN A 391 -20.27 -9.23 -8.72
N GLU A 392 -21.56 -9.58 -8.91
CA GLU A 392 -22.49 -10.03 -7.85
C GLU A 392 -22.36 -9.24 -6.53
N THR A 393 -21.88 -7.98 -6.58
CA THR A 393 -21.70 -7.09 -5.44
C THR A 393 -23.04 -6.45 -5.07
N TRP A 394 -24.06 -7.29 -4.96
CA TRP A 394 -25.25 -6.93 -4.22
C TRP A 394 -24.89 -6.99 -2.74
N PRO A 395 -25.28 -5.99 -1.93
CA PRO A 395 -25.14 -6.06 -0.49
C PRO A 395 -25.70 -7.39 0.02
N SER A 396 -24.89 -8.18 0.72
CA SER A 396 -25.33 -9.43 1.35
C SER A 396 -26.08 -9.20 2.66
N THR A 397 -26.13 -7.94 3.11
CA THR A 397 -26.79 -7.49 4.33
C THR A 397 -27.78 -6.38 3.99
N TYR A 398 -28.94 -6.42 4.63
CA TYR A 398 -29.90 -5.32 4.54
C TYR A 398 -29.32 -4.05 5.17
N VAL A 399 -29.70 -2.90 4.62
CA VAL A 399 -29.31 -1.58 5.12
C VAL A 399 -30.35 -1.09 6.10
N ASP A 400 -29.92 -0.71 7.31
CA ASP A 400 -30.79 -0.11 8.32
C ASP A 400 -31.19 1.32 7.92
N LEU A 401 -32.45 1.69 8.15
CA LEU A 401 -32.98 3.02 7.93
C LEU A 401 -32.98 3.80 9.24
N GLU A 402 -31.96 4.63 9.43
CA GLU A 402 -31.90 5.57 10.55
C GLU A 402 -32.77 6.81 10.25
N TRP A 403 -34.10 6.65 10.33
CA TRP A 403 -35.03 7.77 10.20
C TRP A 403 -35.89 7.92 11.46
N GLN A 404 -35.82 9.09 12.09
CA GLN A 404 -36.72 9.46 13.19
C GLN A 404 -37.79 10.44 12.69
N PRO A 405 -39.08 10.22 13.02
CA PRO A 405 -40.13 11.16 12.66
C PRO A 405 -39.83 12.50 13.33
N PRO A 406 -39.86 13.62 12.59
CA PRO A 406 -39.58 14.90 13.23
C PRO A 406 -40.67 15.19 14.25
N GLU A 407 -40.25 15.45 15.50
CA GLU A 407 -41.16 15.76 16.59
C GLU A 407 -41.89 17.08 16.29
N ASN A 408 -43.22 17.02 16.27
CA ASN A 408 -44.03 18.20 16.02
C ASN A 408 -44.28 18.94 17.32
N VAL A 409 -43.52 20.01 17.57
CA VAL A 409 -43.82 20.92 18.67
C VAL A 409 -45.10 21.69 18.35
N THR A 410 -46.15 21.53 19.15
CA THR A 410 -47.40 22.29 19.01
C THR A 410 -47.35 23.59 19.81
N LEU A 411 -48.28 24.52 19.54
CA LEU A 411 -48.42 25.72 20.38
C LEU A 411 -48.83 25.40 21.84
N ASN A 412 -49.34 24.20 22.12
CA ASN A 412 -49.58 23.73 23.48
C ASN A 412 -48.26 23.37 24.16
N ASP A 413 -47.36 22.70 23.45
CA ASP A 413 -46.06 22.29 23.99
C ASP A 413 -45.18 23.52 24.25
N VAL A 414 -45.18 24.49 23.33
CA VAL A 414 -44.55 25.82 23.54
C VAL A 414 -45.15 26.55 24.76
N ALA A 415 -46.46 26.40 24.98
CA ALA A 415 -47.13 27.05 26.11
C ALA A 415 -46.81 26.36 27.44
N GLU A 416 -46.73 25.03 27.44
CA GLU A 416 -46.36 24.21 28.58
C GLU A 416 -44.92 24.49 29.00
N GLU A 417 -43.99 24.50 28.05
CA GLU A 417 -42.57 24.79 28.27
C GLU A 417 -42.35 26.23 28.78
N ALA A 418 -43.00 27.22 28.16
CA ALA A 418 -42.95 28.60 28.63
C ALA A 418 -43.74 28.83 29.95
N GLY A 419 -44.49 27.83 30.42
CA GLY A 419 -45.35 27.90 31.60
C GLY A 419 -46.40 29.01 31.49
N VAL A 420 -47.05 29.12 30.33
CA VAL A 420 -48.12 30.07 30.01
C VAL A 420 -49.31 29.37 29.35
N SER A 421 -50.42 30.09 29.15
CA SER A 421 -51.51 29.57 28.32
C SER A 421 -51.20 29.68 26.83
N VAL A 422 -51.75 28.79 26.03
CA VAL A 422 -51.69 28.84 24.55
C VAL A 422 -52.17 30.17 24.00
N TRP A 423 -53.20 30.76 24.63
CA TRP A 423 -53.68 32.10 24.31
C TRP A 423 -52.64 33.19 24.54
N THR A 424 -51.76 33.02 25.53
CA THR A 424 -50.61 33.91 25.78
C THR A 424 -49.58 33.80 24.68
N VAL A 425 -49.28 32.58 24.20
CA VAL A 425 -48.37 32.34 23.07
C VAL A 425 -48.94 32.92 21.77
N MET A 426 -50.22 32.65 21.48
CA MET A 426 -50.92 33.22 20.31
C MET A 426 -50.97 34.75 20.35
N ARG A 427 -51.21 35.33 21.53
CA ARG A 427 -51.17 36.78 21.74
C ARG A 427 -49.77 37.33 21.54
N TYR A 428 -48.74 36.69 22.11
CA TYR A 428 -47.35 37.09 21.93
C TYR A 428 -46.97 37.14 20.45
N ARG A 429 -47.29 36.09 19.68
CA ARG A 429 -47.05 36.05 18.23
C ARG A 429 -47.76 37.15 17.44
N ARG A 430 -48.89 37.68 17.96
CA ARG A 430 -49.67 38.75 17.28
C ARG A 430 -49.22 40.17 17.65
N VAL A 431 -48.79 40.40 18.90
CA VAL A 431 -48.55 41.76 19.42
C VAL A 431 -47.16 41.97 20.05
N GLY A 432 -46.30 40.95 20.07
CA GLY A 432 -44.94 41.02 20.61
C GLY A 432 -44.85 41.31 22.11
N ARG A 433 -45.94 41.07 22.86
CA ARG A 433 -46.03 41.44 24.30
C ARG A 433 -46.66 40.34 25.13
N ALA A 434 -45.90 39.80 26.06
CA ALA A 434 -46.35 38.89 27.11
C ALA A 434 -45.56 39.16 28.40
N ARG A 435 -46.16 38.81 29.56
CA ARG A 435 -45.50 38.98 30.87
C ARG A 435 -44.25 38.09 31.03
N LYS A 436 -44.22 36.97 30.31
CA LYS A 436 -43.08 36.06 30.16
C LYS A 436 -42.60 36.04 28.70
N ALA A 437 -42.36 37.22 28.10
CA ALA A 437 -41.98 37.34 26.70
C ALA A 437 -40.74 36.50 26.36
N GLU A 438 -39.70 36.57 27.18
CA GLU A 438 -38.43 35.86 27.00
C GLU A 438 -38.60 34.34 27.04
N ALA A 439 -39.39 33.80 27.97
CA ALA A 439 -39.67 32.35 28.02
C ALA A 439 -40.50 31.87 26.83
N VAL A 440 -41.45 32.68 26.34
CA VAL A 440 -42.22 32.37 25.14
C VAL A 440 -41.35 32.47 23.89
N GLU A 441 -40.40 33.40 23.84
CA GLU A 441 -39.49 33.57 22.71
C GLU A 441 -38.46 32.43 22.61
N ASN A 442 -37.93 31.97 23.75
CA ASN A 442 -37.05 30.80 23.80
C ASN A 442 -37.78 29.51 23.38
N ALA A 443 -38.97 29.24 23.93
CA ALA A 443 -39.78 28.08 23.53
C ALA A 443 -40.29 28.17 22.08
N LEU A 444 -40.46 29.39 21.54
CA LEU A 444 -40.75 29.60 20.12
C LEU A 444 -39.51 29.45 19.22
N GLY A 445 -38.31 29.56 19.77
CA GLY A 445 -37.06 29.30 19.05
C GLY A 445 -36.99 27.84 18.57
N GLU A 446 -37.39 26.90 19.44
CA GLU A 446 -37.49 25.47 19.10
C GLU A 446 -38.63 25.20 18.09
N PHE A 447 -39.72 25.97 18.16
CA PHE A 447 -40.85 25.89 17.22
C PHE A 447 -40.54 26.42 15.80
N GLN A 448 -39.49 27.24 15.60
CA GLN A 448 -39.20 27.90 14.32
C GLN A 448 -38.26 27.12 13.39
N GLY A 449 -37.81 25.92 13.79
CA GLY A 449 -37.02 25.02 12.95
C GLY A 449 -37.88 24.08 12.12
N GLY A 450 -38.20 24.46 10.89
CA GLY A 450 -38.66 23.51 9.85
C GLY A 450 -40.15 23.16 9.89
N ASP A 451 -40.88 23.73 8.92
CA ASP A 451 -42.12 23.27 8.29
C ASP A 451 -43.06 22.40 9.14
N ARG A 452 -44.23 22.92 9.58
CA ARG A 452 -45.49 22.15 9.71
C ARG A 452 -46.73 22.96 10.11
N GLY A 453 -47.82 22.64 9.41
CA GLY A 453 -49.16 23.18 9.61
C GLY A 453 -49.93 22.52 10.77
N LEU A 454 -51.07 23.14 11.11
CA LEU A 454 -52.03 22.82 12.18
C LEU A 454 -52.70 21.43 12.13
N VAL A 455 -52.24 20.51 11.30
CA VAL A 455 -52.91 19.23 11.05
C VAL A 455 -52.13 18.13 11.76
N GLN A 456 -52.74 17.55 12.81
CA GLN A 456 -52.41 16.20 13.26
C GLN A 456 -52.52 15.28 12.03
N ARG A 457 -51.39 14.95 11.42
CA ARG A 457 -51.31 13.88 10.43
C ARG A 457 -51.12 12.59 11.22
N ASP A 458 -51.83 11.54 10.83
CA ASP A 458 -51.63 10.23 11.41
C ASP A 458 -50.18 9.79 11.15
N PRO A 459 -49.47 9.24 12.16
CA PRO A 459 -48.12 8.75 11.99
C PRO A 459 -48.12 7.58 11.00
N ILE A 460 -47.16 7.59 10.11
CA ILE A 460 -46.93 6.53 9.12
C ILE A 460 -45.86 5.59 9.69
N ALA A 461 -46.03 4.28 9.53
CA ALA A 461 -44.95 3.34 9.86
C ALA A 461 -43.80 3.53 8.87
N VAL A 462 -42.56 3.59 9.35
CA VAL A 462 -41.39 3.62 8.47
C VAL A 462 -40.65 2.31 8.68
N PRO A 463 -40.36 1.56 7.60
CA PRO A 463 -39.57 0.33 7.70
C PRO A 463 -38.21 0.61 8.36
N ASP A 464 -37.76 -0.31 9.21
CA ASP A 464 -36.46 -0.21 9.89
C ASP A 464 -35.30 -0.59 8.95
N THR A 465 -35.57 -1.28 7.84
CA THR A 465 -34.57 -1.75 6.88
C THR A 465 -35.03 -1.58 5.44
N ILE A 466 -34.07 -1.47 4.52
CA ILE A 466 -34.32 -1.54 3.08
C ILE A 466 -34.29 -3.01 2.64
N ASP A 467 -35.45 -3.65 2.64
CA ASP A 467 -35.65 -5.02 2.15
C ASP A 467 -36.15 -5.08 0.70
N GLU A 468 -36.41 -6.28 0.19
CA GLU A 468 -36.88 -6.46 -1.19
C GLU A 468 -38.27 -5.87 -1.43
N GLN A 469 -39.13 -5.83 -0.41
CA GLN A 469 -40.47 -5.24 -0.51
C GLN A 469 -40.37 -3.72 -0.62
N PHE A 470 -39.57 -3.07 0.21
CA PHE A 470 -39.34 -1.64 0.15
C PHE A 470 -38.61 -1.24 -1.15
N GLY A 471 -37.62 -2.03 -1.58
CA GLY A 471 -36.98 -1.87 -2.88
C GLY A 471 -37.97 -1.99 -4.05
N ARG A 472 -38.89 -2.96 -3.99
CA ARG A 472 -39.96 -3.14 -4.99
C ARG A 472 -40.91 -1.94 -5.02
N PHE A 473 -41.30 -1.41 -3.85
CA PHE A 473 -42.11 -0.21 -3.74
C PHE A 473 -41.43 1.00 -4.39
N LEU A 474 -40.15 1.23 -4.06
CA LEU A 474 -39.36 2.32 -4.64
C LEU A 474 -39.22 2.16 -6.16
N GLY A 475 -38.99 0.95 -6.66
CA GLY A 475 -38.92 0.67 -8.09
C GLY A 475 -40.23 1.02 -8.82
N LEU A 476 -41.38 0.65 -8.26
CA LEU A 476 -42.70 1.01 -8.81
C LEU A 476 -42.94 2.52 -8.77
N LEU A 477 -42.56 3.17 -7.66
CA LEU A 477 -42.72 4.61 -7.47
C LEU A 477 -41.83 5.42 -8.45
N VAL A 478 -40.59 5.01 -8.66
CA VAL A 478 -39.66 5.67 -9.59
C VAL A 478 -40.08 5.44 -11.04
N GLY A 479 -40.60 4.25 -11.36
CA GLY A 479 -41.05 3.89 -12.70
C GLY A 479 -42.28 4.66 -13.16
N ASP A 480 -43.41 4.49 -12.45
CA ASP A 480 -44.73 5.03 -12.85
C ASP A 480 -45.46 5.76 -11.70
N GLY A 481 -44.76 6.05 -10.61
CA GLY A 481 -45.30 6.80 -9.48
C GLY A 481 -45.29 8.30 -9.69
N HIS A 482 -46.03 9.01 -8.82
CA HIS A 482 -46.04 10.45 -8.76
C HIS A 482 -46.17 10.94 -7.32
N ILE A 483 -45.48 12.05 -7.02
CA ILE A 483 -45.51 12.71 -5.72
C ILE A 483 -46.01 14.14 -5.94
N SER A 484 -47.13 14.49 -5.32
CA SER A 484 -47.66 15.86 -5.31
C SER A 484 -47.42 16.49 -3.95
N SER A 485 -46.38 17.33 -3.84
CA SER A 485 -46.09 18.08 -2.62
C SER A 485 -47.20 19.08 -2.26
N ALA A 486 -47.87 19.65 -3.26
CA ALA A 486 -48.98 20.59 -3.06
C ALA A 486 -50.26 19.93 -2.54
N ALA A 487 -50.56 18.70 -2.98
CA ALA A 487 -51.72 17.94 -2.51
C ALA A 487 -51.38 17.03 -1.31
N GLY A 488 -50.09 16.77 -1.05
CA GLY A 488 -49.65 15.81 -0.05
C GLY A 488 -49.97 14.37 -0.41
N HIS A 489 -49.99 14.04 -1.71
CA HIS A 489 -50.36 12.71 -2.20
C HIS A 489 -49.18 12.02 -2.88
N VAL A 490 -49.03 10.73 -2.58
CA VAL A 490 -48.22 9.80 -3.35
C VAL A 490 -49.19 8.89 -4.09
N GLY A 491 -48.98 8.71 -5.39
CA GLY A 491 -49.86 7.88 -6.20
C GLY A 491 -49.08 7.09 -7.24
N PHE A 492 -49.71 6.05 -7.76
CA PHE A 492 -49.16 5.19 -8.79
C PHE A 492 -50.24 4.96 -9.84
N THR A 493 -49.88 5.01 -11.12
CA THR A 493 -50.83 4.82 -12.22
C THR A 493 -50.21 3.93 -13.27
N ASN A 494 -50.84 2.78 -13.52
CA ASN A 494 -50.33 1.81 -14.48
C ASN A 494 -51.49 1.22 -15.31
N GLY A 495 -51.18 0.77 -16.52
CA GLY A 495 -52.16 0.15 -17.42
C GLY A 495 -52.66 -1.21 -16.95
N GLU A 496 -51.95 -1.88 -16.05
CA GLU A 496 -52.31 -3.17 -15.49
C GLU A 496 -52.79 -3.06 -14.04
N LYS A 497 -54.01 -3.54 -13.77
CA LYS A 497 -54.62 -3.54 -12.44
C LYS A 497 -53.75 -4.23 -11.39
N ARG A 498 -53.05 -5.31 -11.77
CA ARG A 498 -52.18 -6.09 -10.88
C ARG A 498 -51.08 -5.23 -10.25
N HIS A 499 -50.46 -4.33 -11.01
CA HIS A 499 -49.40 -3.46 -10.48
C HIS A 499 -49.96 -2.40 -9.52
N ALA A 500 -51.16 -1.90 -9.77
CA ALA A 500 -51.83 -0.97 -8.85
C ALA A 500 -52.24 -1.66 -7.54
N GLU A 501 -52.72 -2.91 -7.62
CA GLU A 501 -53.00 -3.74 -6.44
C GLU A 501 -51.72 -4.11 -5.66
N GLU A 502 -50.62 -4.41 -6.37
CA GLU A 502 -49.31 -4.68 -5.79
C GLU A 502 -48.76 -3.44 -5.07
N PHE A 503 -48.79 -2.27 -5.71
CA PHE A 503 -48.39 -1.01 -5.09
C PHE A 503 -49.25 -0.69 -3.87
N ALA A 504 -50.56 -0.92 -3.93
CA ALA A 504 -51.46 -0.75 -2.81
C ALA A 504 -51.13 -1.69 -1.63
N GLY A 505 -50.89 -2.97 -1.91
CA GLY A 505 -50.50 -3.94 -0.89
C GLY A 505 -49.16 -3.58 -0.21
N LEU A 506 -48.17 -3.17 -1.00
CA LEU A 506 -46.88 -2.70 -0.46
C LEU A 506 -47.05 -1.45 0.41
N VAL A 507 -47.95 -0.53 0.05
CA VAL A 507 -48.21 0.67 0.86
C VAL A 507 -48.82 0.33 2.23
N ASP A 508 -49.75 -0.63 2.25
CA ASP A 508 -50.35 -1.11 3.50
C ASP A 508 -49.33 -1.88 4.37
N GLU A 509 -48.56 -2.80 3.76
CA GLU A 509 -47.57 -3.63 4.48
C GLU A 509 -46.39 -2.82 5.02
N LEU A 510 -45.81 -1.92 4.22
CA LEU A 510 -44.61 -1.17 4.60
C LEU A 510 -44.91 0.03 5.49
N PHE A 511 -46.05 0.69 5.26
CA PHE A 511 -46.34 1.99 5.89
C PHE A 511 -47.58 1.98 6.79
N GLY A 512 -48.37 0.90 6.80
CA GLY A 512 -49.60 0.80 7.59
C GLY A 512 -50.71 1.76 7.11
N ILE A 513 -50.68 2.15 5.83
CA ILE A 513 -51.65 3.09 5.24
C ILE A 513 -52.59 2.32 4.32
N ASP A 514 -53.90 2.45 4.53
CA ASP A 514 -54.92 1.92 3.61
C ASP A 514 -55.04 2.84 2.35
N PRO A 515 -54.57 2.41 1.17
CA PRO A 515 -54.52 3.25 -0.01
C PRO A 515 -55.85 3.25 -0.77
N THR A 516 -56.22 4.39 -1.33
CA THR A 516 -57.43 4.48 -2.17
C THR A 516 -57.15 4.01 -3.60
N ALA A 517 -57.60 2.81 -3.95
CA ALA A 517 -57.50 2.29 -5.32
C ALA A 517 -58.73 2.67 -6.16
N VAL A 518 -58.52 3.41 -7.26
CA VAL A 518 -59.58 3.79 -8.21
C VAL A 518 -59.31 3.13 -9.56
N SER A 519 -60.23 2.29 -10.03
CA SER A 519 -60.16 1.70 -11.37
C SER A 519 -61.04 2.49 -12.33
N TYR A 520 -60.42 3.06 -13.37
CA TYR A 520 -61.14 3.68 -14.48
C TYR A 520 -61.38 2.65 -15.56
N THR A 521 -62.56 2.03 -15.57
CA THR A 521 -63.00 1.23 -16.71
C THR A 521 -63.43 2.20 -17.81
N HIS A 522 -62.74 2.22 -18.96
CA HIS A 522 -63.19 2.97 -20.13
C HIS A 522 -64.62 2.55 -20.49
N LEU A 523 -65.53 3.54 -20.54
CA LEU A 523 -66.87 3.43 -21.12
C LEU A 523 -66.80 3.29 -22.65
#